data_AF-A0A9D8BT48-F1
#
_entry.id   AF-A0A9D8BT48-F1
#
_cell.length_a   1.000
_cell.length_b   1.000
_cell.length_c   1.000
_cell.angle_alpha   90.00
_cell.angle_beta   90.00
_cell.angle_gamma   90.00
#
_symmetry.space_group_name_H-M   'P 1'
#
loop_
_entity.id
_entity.type
_entity.pdbx_description
1 polymer ?
#
loop_
_entity_poly.entity_id
_entity_poly.type
_entity_poly.pdbx_seq_one_letter_code
_entity_poly.pdbx_strand_id
1 'polypeptide(L)'
;MRICSILMFIAVVALVNVGCLPWRFVATGGQPAQPQHTVVYRSGENGYNTYRIPALVVTTKGTLLAFCEGRKTSASDHGDIDLLLKRSTDGGATWSPQQIVHEEGGTEKITIGNPCPVVDRDTGIVWLSFCRDNDRVFMTHSADDGLTWAGPTEITNVAKDPQWGWYATGPGHGIQLERGAHKGRLVMPCDCGDRKKSNKWNQIGRSLVIYSDDHGKTWRRGQITGEAMNECEAVELANGALLLSMRNYRGKDRRAFSVSRDGGQTWSSPVNHDQVYCPTCQSSIVRYSLRPRNIILYSGPGGPGRINLTIRASYDEGRTWPVAKALHAGPSAYSDLAVLANGDIVCLYEGGEKQYRETITFARFSLRWLTRKE
;
A
#
# COMPACT_ATOMS: atom_id res chain seq x y z
N MET A 1 58.82 65.70 -14.61
CA MET A 1 57.67 66.60 -14.77
C MET A 1 56.52 65.77 -15.34
N ARG A 2 55.52 65.46 -14.50
CA ARG A 2 54.25 64.70 -14.73
C ARG A 2 54.31 63.45 -15.64
N ILE A 3 54.45 62.29 -15.00
CA ILE A 3 54.08 60.98 -15.54
C ILE A 3 52.58 60.80 -15.25
N CYS A 4 51.77 60.60 -16.29
CA CYS A 4 50.34 60.30 -16.19
C CYS A 4 50.13 58.90 -16.76
N SER A 5 49.84 57.95 -15.88
CA SER A 5 49.59 56.54 -16.19
C SER A 5 48.21 56.35 -16.79
N ILE A 6 48.13 55.75 -17.98
CA ILE A 6 46.89 55.19 -18.54
C ILE A 6 47.13 53.69 -18.69
N LEU A 7 46.61 52.90 -17.75
CA LEU A 7 46.51 51.44 -17.90
C LEU A 7 45.22 51.11 -18.65
N MET A 8 45.38 50.47 -19.80
CA MET A 8 44.32 49.91 -20.62
C MET A 8 43.97 48.51 -20.07
N PHE A 9 42.79 48.35 -19.47
CA PHE A 9 42.27 47.04 -19.05
C PHE A 9 41.74 46.29 -20.27
N ILE A 10 42.42 45.21 -20.66
CA ILE A 10 41.91 44.23 -21.62
C ILE A 10 41.06 43.22 -20.81
N ALA A 11 39.75 43.20 -21.08
CA ALA A 11 38.85 42.18 -20.54
C ALA A 11 39.04 40.87 -21.32
N VAL A 12 39.59 39.85 -20.66
CA VAL A 12 39.64 38.48 -21.18
C VAL A 12 38.29 37.83 -20.87
N VAL A 13 37.47 37.60 -21.90
CA VAL A 13 36.28 36.76 -21.81
C VAL A 13 36.71 35.30 -21.87
N ALA A 14 36.72 34.62 -20.72
CA ALA A 14 36.89 33.17 -20.65
C ALA A 14 35.58 32.48 -21.08
N LEU A 15 35.57 31.90 -22.27
CA LEU A 15 34.56 30.94 -22.71
C LEU A 15 34.70 29.66 -21.90
N VAL A 16 33.89 29.48 -20.86
CA VAL A 16 33.73 28.19 -20.19
C VAL A 16 32.90 27.30 -21.11
N ASN A 17 33.58 26.43 -21.85
CA ASN A 17 32.97 25.33 -22.58
C ASN A 17 32.44 24.32 -21.55
N VAL A 18 31.15 24.43 -21.19
CA VAL A 18 30.46 23.40 -20.41
C VAL A 18 30.20 22.23 -21.36
N GLY A 19 31.21 21.37 -21.50
CA GLY A 19 31.07 20.08 -22.18
C GLY A 19 30.00 19.25 -21.47
N CYS A 20 28.86 19.09 -22.11
CA CYS A 20 27.83 18.13 -21.73
C CYS A 20 28.46 16.73 -21.71
N LEU A 21 28.78 16.22 -20.51
CA LEU A 21 29.14 14.83 -20.34
C LEU A 21 27.90 13.99 -20.65
N PRO A 22 27.94 13.08 -21.65
CA PRO A 22 26.82 12.23 -21.94
C PRO A 22 26.58 11.34 -20.72
N TRP A 23 25.33 11.32 -20.24
CA TRP A 23 24.89 10.35 -19.24
C TRP A 23 25.27 8.96 -19.71
N ARG A 24 26.25 8.37 -19.04
CA ARG A 24 26.50 6.93 -19.15
C ARG A 24 25.25 6.25 -18.63
N PHE A 25 24.49 5.66 -19.55
CA PHE A 25 23.51 4.64 -19.21
C PHE A 25 24.24 3.60 -18.36
N VAL A 26 23.93 3.56 -17.07
CA VAL A 26 24.21 2.38 -16.26
C VAL A 26 23.45 1.25 -16.94
N ALA A 27 24.18 0.21 -17.33
CA ALA A 27 23.63 -0.95 -18.00
C ALA A 27 22.37 -1.41 -17.27
N THR A 28 21.25 -1.42 -17.98
CA THR A 28 20.00 -2.03 -17.52
C THR A 28 20.28 -3.50 -17.26
N GLY A 29 20.49 -3.89 -16.00
CA GLY A 29 20.29 -5.28 -15.59
C GLY A 29 18.93 -5.68 -16.14
N GLY A 30 18.92 -6.66 -17.04
CA GLY A 30 17.73 -6.97 -17.85
C GLY A 30 16.53 -7.19 -16.95
N GLN A 31 15.48 -6.39 -17.12
CA GLN A 31 14.23 -6.60 -16.41
C GLN A 31 13.76 -8.05 -16.61
N PRO A 32 13.31 -8.74 -15.55
CA PRO A 32 13.02 -10.17 -15.65
C PRO A 32 11.90 -10.39 -16.68
N ALA A 33 12.14 -11.37 -17.56
CA ALA A 33 11.22 -11.71 -18.66
C ALA A 33 9.93 -12.37 -18.14
N GLN A 34 10.01 -13.00 -16.96
CA GLN A 34 8.91 -13.61 -16.23
C GLN A 34 8.94 -13.13 -14.77
N PRO A 35 7.82 -13.18 -14.04
CA PRO A 35 7.80 -12.81 -12.64
C PRO A 35 8.71 -13.72 -11.82
N GLN A 36 9.47 -13.13 -10.92
CA GLN A 36 10.27 -13.84 -9.93
C GLN A 36 9.45 -13.93 -8.65
N HIS A 37 9.40 -15.11 -8.03
CA HIS A 37 8.61 -15.35 -6.82
C HIS A 37 9.51 -15.81 -5.67
N THR A 38 9.24 -15.29 -4.47
CA THR A 38 9.92 -15.65 -3.22
C THR A 38 8.88 -15.79 -2.12
N VAL A 39 8.84 -16.94 -1.45
CA VAL A 39 7.98 -17.12 -0.27
C VAL A 39 8.59 -16.32 0.87
N VAL A 40 7.86 -15.33 1.38
CA VAL A 40 8.30 -14.48 2.50
C VAL A 40 7.88 -15.07 3.83
N TYR A 41 6.65 -15.58 3.89
CA TYR A 41 6.10 -16.28 5.05
C TYR A 41 5.43 -17.59 4.61
N ARG A 42 5.69 -18.66 5.36
CA ARG A 42 5.04 -19.97 5.16
C ARG A 42 4.32 -20.38 6.43
N SER A 43 3.02 -20.63 6.30
CA SER A 43 2.19 -21.09 7.42
C SER A 43 2.71 -22.39 8.02
N GLY A 44 2.77 -22.47 9.34
CA GLY A 44 3.37 -23.58 10.09
C GLY A 44 4.85 -23.39 10.45
N GLU A 45 5.50 -22.31 10.00
CA GLU A 45 6.89 -21.99 10.37
C GLU A 45 6.98 -20.90 11.45
N ASN A 46 8.14 -20.85 12.12
CA ASN A 46 8.53 -19.82 13.10
C ASN A 46 7.53 -19.59 14.25
N GLY A 47 6.79 -20.63 14.63
CA GLY A 47 5.85 -20.59 15.76
C GLY A 47 4.43 -20.09 15.42
N TYR A 48 4.11 -19.86 14.14
CA TYR A 48 2.79 -19.40 13.72
C TYR A 48 2.08 -20.42 12.86
N ASN A 49 0.83 -20.70 13.22
CA ASN A 49 -0.05 -21.56 12.43
C ASN A 49 -0.31 -20.99 11.04
N THR A 50 -0.63 -19.70 10.95
CA THR A 50 -0.99 -19.06 9.68
C THR A 50 -0.45 -17.63 9.60
N TYR A 51 0.05 -17.23 8.43
CA TYR A 51 0.35 -15.82 8.12
C TYR A 51 -0.70 -15.25 7.17
N ARG A 52 -1.23 -14.05 7.46
CA ARG A 52 -2.26 -13.40 6.65
C ARG A 52 -2.09 -11.89 6.58
N ILE A 53 -2.89 -11.26 5.73
CA ILE A 53 -3.07 -9.80 5.68
C ILE A 53 -1.76 -9.07 5.33
N PRO A 54 -1.22 -9.31 4.12
CA PRO A 54 0.01 -8.69 3.67
C PRO A 54 -0.15 -7.17 3.52
N ALA A 55 0.87 -6.43 3.94
CA ALA A 55 1.05 -5.03 3.61
C ALA A 55 2.51 -4.76 3.21
N LEU A 56 2.72 -3.92 2.20
CA LEU A 56 4.00 -3.72 1.55
C LEU A 56 4.27 -2.23 1.29
N VAL A 57 5.42 -1.74 1.72
CA VAL A 57 5.94 -0.43 1.31
C VAL A 57 7.40 -0.50 0.91
N VAL A 58 7.80 0.47 0.08
CA VAL A 58 9.20 0.74 -0.29
C VAL A 58 9.61 2.04 0.41
N THR A 59 10.65 1.98 1.24
CA THR A 59 11.14 3.16 1.97
C THR A 59 11.86 4.12 1.02
N THR A 60 12.20 5.32 1.52
CA THR A 60 13.01 6.30 0.77
C THR A 60 14.41 5.80 0.45
N LYS A 61 14.88 4.73 1.11
CA LYS A 61 16.17 4.06 0.82
C LYS A 61 16.04 2.90 -0.16
N GLY A 62 14.84 2.61 -0.66
CA GLY A 62 14.57 1.47 -1.54
C GLY A 62 14.40 0.13 -0.81
N THR A 63 14.37 0.15 0.52
CA THR A 63 14.14 -1.03 1.35
C THR A 63 12.67 -1.46 1.26
N LEU A 64 12.43 -2.76 1.11
CA LEU A 64 11.08 -3.34 1.14
C LEU A 64 10.74 -3.76 2.56
N LEU A 65 9.56 -3.37 3.05
CA LEU A 65 9.01 -3.78 4.33
C LEU A 65 7.73 -4.58 4.09
N ALA A 66 7.77 -5.88 4.38
CA ALA A 66 6.66 -6.82 4.22
C ALA A 66 6.06 -7.15 5.58
N PHE A 67 4.92 -6.54 5.89
CA PHE A 67 4.16 -6.78 7.12
C PHE A 67 3.10 -7.85 6.94
N CYS A 68 2.73 -8.51 8.03
CA CYS A 68 1.59 -9.42 8.07
C CYS A 68 1.09 -9.64 9.51
N GLU A 69 -0.09 -10.24 9.60
CA GLU A 69 -0.55 -10.92 10.81
C GLU A 69 0.14 -12.28 10.94
N GLY A 70 0.78 -12.51 12.08
CA GLY A 70 1.19 -13.83 12.53
C GLY A 70 0.13 -14.42 13.44
N ARG A 71 -0.67 -15.37 12.93
CA ARG A 71 -1.73 -16.02 13.71
C ARG A 71 -1.18 -17.29 14.36
N LYS A 72 -0.98 -17.26 15.69
CA LYS A 72 -0.21 -18.30 16.40
C LYS A 72 -0.88 -19.68 16.36
N THR A 73 -2.19 -19.73 16.65
CA THR A 73 -2.87 -21.01 16.94
C THR A 73 -3.77 -21.54 15.82
N SER A 74 -4.31 -20.66 14.97
CA SER A 74 -5.22 -21.05 13.89
C SER A 74 -5.26 -20.00 12.79
N ALA A 75 -5.94 -20.31 11.68
CA ALA A 75 -6.23 -19.35 10.63
C ALA A 75 -7.40 -18.38 10.95
N SER A 76 -7.94 -18.40 12.17
CA SER A 76 -9.07 -17.55 12.59
C SER A 76 -8.74 -16.05 12.53
N ASP A 77 -9.73 -15.20 12.24
CA ASP A 77 -9.57 -13.73 12.24
C ASP A 77 -9.46 -13.15 13.66
N HIS A 78 -9.76 -13.95 14.68
CA HIS A 78 -9.60 -13.59 16.09
C HIS A 78 -8.81 -14.69 16.83
N GLY A 79 -7.91 -14.26 17.70
CA GLY A 79 -7.07 -15.11 18.53
C GLY A 79 -5.85 -14.35 19.04
N ASP A 80 -4.84 -15.12 19.44
CA ASP A 80 -3.49 -14.63 19.71
C ASP A 80 -2.78 -14.38 18.36
N ILE A 81 -2.71 -13.10 17.97
CA ILE A 81 -2.22 -12.65 16.67
C ILE A 81 -1.24 -11.49 16.89
N ASP A 82 -0.05 -11.64 16.31
CA ASP A 82 1.01 -10.64 16.37
C ASP A 82 1.12 -9.88 15.05
N LEU A 83 1.69 -8.67 15.13
CA LEU A 83 2.09 -7.89 13.98
C LEU A 83 3.57 -8.12 13.66
N LEU A 84 3.84 -8.60 12.45
CA LEU A 84 5.16 -9.07 12.04
C LEU A 84 5.73 -8.25 10.88
N LEU A 85 7.06 -8.31 10.73
CA LEU A 85 7.80 -7.70 9.64
C LEU A 85 8.96 -8.59 9.17
N LYS A 86 9.20 -8.59 7.87
CA LYS A 86 10.45 -8.99 7.22
C LYS A 86 10.88 -7.89 6.28
N ARG A 87 12.19 -7.68 6.19
CA ARG A 87 12.80 -6.58 5.44
C ARG A 87 13.71 -7.10 4.33
N SER A 88 13.69 -6.46 3.17
CA SER A 88 14.62 -6.74 2.09
C SER A 88 15.32 -5.47 1.62
N THR A 89 16.64 -5.54 1.44
CA THR A 89 17.50 -4.43 0.99
C THR A 89 18.11 -4.65 -0.40
N ASP A 90 17.72 -5.75 -1.07
CA ASP A 90 18.24 -6.19 -2.37
C ASP A 90 17.12 -6.32 -3.42
N GLY A 91 16.02 -5.58 -3.24
CA GLY A 91 14.88 -5.58 -4.15
C GLY A 91 14.06 -6.88 -4.11
N GLY A 92 14.02 -7.54 -2.95
CA GLY A 92 13.17 -8.68 -2.65
C GLY A 92 13.81 -10.04 -2.91
N ALA A 93 15.11 -10.09 -3.22
CA ALA A 93 15.82 -11.33 -3.50
C ALA A 93 16.09 -12.13 -2.22
N THR A 94 16.45 -11.44 -1.14
CA THR A 94 16.57 -12.02 0.20
C THR A 94 15.80 -11.21 1.23
N TRP A 95 15.40 -11.88 2.32
CA TRP A 95 14.59 -11.30 3.38
C TRP A 95 15.26 -11.54 4.73
N SER A 96 15.19 -10.55 5.61
CA SER A 96 15.67 -10.66 6.99
C SER A 96 14.94 -11.78 7.74
N PRO A 97 15.51 -12.24 8.87
CA PRO A 97 14.72 -12.93 9.88
C PRO A 97 13.45 -12.14 10.24
N GLN A 98 12.43 -12.87 10.69
CA GLN A 98 11.18 -12.28 11.15
C GLN A 98 11.42 -11.39 12.37
N GLN A 99 10.78 -10.23 12.37
CA GLN A 99 10.70 -9.32 13.50
C GLN A 99 9.26 -9.25 13.98
N ILE A 100 9.08 -9.17 15.30
CA ILE A 100 7.80 -8.80 15.91
C ILE A 100 7.79 -7.27 16.01
N VAL A 101 6.87 -6.64 15.30
CA VAL A 101 6.64 -5.19 15.39
C VAL A 101 5.81 -4.88 16.65
N HIS A 102 4.78 -5.68 16.89
CA HIS A 102 3.97 -5.58 18.09
C HIS A 102 3.31 -6.91 18.45
N GLU A 103 3.37 -7.25 19.73
CA GLU A 103 2.68 -8.37 20.38
C GLU A 103 2.08 -7.82 21.67
N GLU A 104 0.93 -8.36 22.08
CA GLU A 104 0.32 -8.05 23.36
C GLU A 104 -0.30 -9.29 24.00
N GLY A 105 -0.20 -9.40 25.33
CA GLY A 105 -0.90 -10.43 26.10
C GLY A 105 -0.22 -11.79 26.15
N GLY A 106 0.92 -11.98 25.49
CA GLY A 106 1.68 -13.23 25.51
C GLY A 106 0.92 -14.38 24.85
N THR A 107 0.19 -15.16 25.63
CA THR A 107 -0.69 -16.25 25.14
C THR A 107 -2.18 -15.90 25.21
N GLU A 108 -2.53 -14.72 25.72
CA GLU A 108 -3.90 -14.24 25.71
C GLU A 108 -4.41 -14.02 24.29
N LYS A 109 -5.71 -14.19 24.08
CA LYS A 109 -6.33 -14.06 22.76
C LYS A 109 -6.57 -12.58 22.42
N ILE A 110 -5.49 -11.84 22.25
CA ILE A 110 -5.50 -10.45 21.79
C ILE A 110 -5.12 -10.42 20.31
N THR A 111 -5.99 -9.84 19.49
CA THR A 111 -5.80 -9.78 18.05
C THR A 111 -5.13 -8.47 17.67
N ILE A 112 -3.85 -8.49 17.32
CA ILE A 112 -3.13 -7.37 16.71
C ILE A 112 -3.09 -7.58 15.21
N GLY A 113 -3.72 -6.70 14.43
CA GLY A 113 -3.87 -6.95 12.99
C GLY A 113 -4.23 -5.74 12.15
N ASN A 114 -4.53 -6.03 10.88
CA ASN A 114 -4.77 -5.04 9.82
C ASN A 114 -3.67 -3.97 9.68
N PRO A 115 -2.42 -4.36 9.37
CA PRO A 115 -1.36 -3.39 9.12
C PRO A 115 -1.69 -2.47 7.94
N CYS A 116 -1.45 -1.17 8.13
CA CYS A 116 -1.48 -0.18 7.07
C CYS A 116 -0.30 0.81 7.20
N PRO A 117 0.87 0.49 6.64
CA PRO A 117 2.02 1.39 6.58
C PRO A 117 1.85 2.52 5.56
N VAL A 118 2.44 3.68 5.85
CA VAL A 118 2.68 4.78 4.89
C VAL A 118 4.08 5.34 5.09
N VAL A 119 4.77 5.61 3.98
CA VAL A 119 6.09 6.25 3.99
C VAL A 119 5.92 7.75 3.79
N ASP A 120 6.32 8.52 4.79
CA ASP A 120 6.52 9.96 4.64
C ASP A 120 7.84 10.19 3.90
N ARG A 121 7.75 10.59 2.62
CA ARG A 121 8.89 10.75 1.74
C ARG A 121 9.70 12.02 2.03
N ASP A 122 9.11 12.97 2.76
CA ASP A 122 9.81 14.19 3.15
C ASP A 122 10.72 13.96 4.35
N THR A 123 10.31 13.07 5.28
CA THR A 123 11.06 12.80 6.53
C THR A 123 11.79 11.45 6.52
N GLY A 124 11.37 10.51 5.66
CA GLY A 124 11.85 9.13 5.66
C GLY A 124 11.22 8.24 6.74
N ILE A 125 10.32 8.78 7.56
CA ILE A 125 9.61 8.02 8.61
C ILE A 125 8.60 7.08 7.95
N VAL A 126 8.58 5.83 8.43
CA VAL A 126 7.53 4.87 8.10
C VAL A 126 6.53 4.86 9.25
N TRP A 127 5.33 5.36 9.00
CA TRP A 127 4.21 5.28 9.94
C TRP A 127 3.43 3.99 9.69
N LEU A 128 2.96 3.34 10.76
CA LEU A 128 2.19 2.10 10.68
C LEU A 128 1.01 2.17 11.62
N SER A 129 -0.20 2.17 11.05
CA SER A 129 -1.41 1.95 11.82
C SER A 129 -1.77 0.47 11.88
N PHE A 130 -2.36 0.05 12.99
CA PHE A 130 -2.91 -1.29 13.17
C PHE A 130 -4.07 -1.25 14.18
N CYS A 131 -4.79 -2.36 14.30
CA CYS A 131 -5.89 -2.47 15.25
C CYS A 131 -5.65 -3.55 16.30
N ARG A 132 -6.19 -3.30 17.49
CA ARG A 132 -6.45 -4.33 18.50
C ARG A 132 -7.92 -4.75 18.43
N ASP A 133 -8.15 -6.04 18.32
CA ASP A 133 -9.46 -6.70 18.31
C ASP A 133 -10.46 -6.16 17.28
N ASN A 134 -9.94 -5.57 16.19
CA ASN A 134 -10.73 -4.86 15.19
C ASN A 134 -11.64 -3.77 15.80
N ASP A 135 -11.11 -3.07 16.81
CA ASP A 135 -11.84 -2.04 17.56
C ASP A 135 -10.97 -0.83 17.90
N ARG A 136 -9.87 -1.05 18.61
CA ARG A 136 -8.97 0.03 19.05
C ARG A 136 -7.88 0.25 18.01
N VAL A 137 -7.56 1.52 17.74
CA VAL A 137 -6.64 1.91 16.66
C VAL A 137 -5.35 2.44 17.26
N PHE A 138 -4.23 1.90 16.80
CA PHE A 138 -2.90 2.26 17.25
C PHE A 138 -2.05 2.75 16.10
N MET A 139 -1.08 3.60 16.43
CA MET A 139 -0.07 4.12 15.53
C MET A 139 1.31 3.86 16.12
N THR A 140 2.20 3.29 15.32
CA THR A 140 3.64 3.18 15.60
C THR A 140 4.42 3.74 14.41
N HIS A 141 5.73 3.94 14.56
CA HIS A 141 6.58 4.38 13.47
C HIS A 141 8.00 3.84 13.60
N SER A 142 8.69 3.83 12.47
CA SER A 142 10.13 3.60 12.38
C SER A 142 10.80 4.81 11.73
N ALA A 143 11.84 5.33 12.38
CA ALA A 143 12.68 6.42 11.86
C ALA A 143 14.03 5.90 11.30
N ASP A 144 14.23 4.58 11.29
CA ASP A 144 15.50 3.94 10.98
C ASP A 144 15.35 2.85 9.89
N ASP A 145 14.48 3.11 8.91
CA ASP A 145 14.29 2.26 7.73
C ASP A 145 13.68 0.88 8.06
N GLY A 146 12.82 0.83 9.08
CA GLY A 146 12.12 -0.39 9.51
C GLY A 146 12.98 -1.32 10.37
N LEU A 147 14.07 -0.82 10.97
CA LEU A 147 14.93 -1.63 11.86
C LEU A 147 14.33 -1.74 13.27
N THR A 148 13.82 -0.64 13.80
CA THR A 148 13.15 -0.57 15.10
C THR A 148 11.84 0.20 14.99
N TRP A 149 10.94 -0.04 15.96
CA TRP A 149 9.60 0.52 15.99
C TRP A 149 9.35 1.17 17.35
N ALA A 150 8.78 2.38 17.32
CA ALA A 150 8.39 3.10 18.53
C ALA A 150 7.26 2.39 19.28
N GLY A 151 7.17 2.62 20.59
CA GLY A 151 6.03 2.19 21.39
C GLY A 151 4.70 2.69 20.78
N PRO A 152 3.69 1.84 20.58
CA PRO A 152 2.45 2.25 19.94
C PRO A 152 1.68 3.29 20.76
N THR A 153 1.13 4.30 20.08
CA THR A 153 0.21 5.28 20.65
C THR A 153 -1.21 4.97 20.18
N GLU A 154 -2.16 4.94 21.10
CA GLU A 154 -3.56 4.75 20.74
C GLU A 154 -4.17 6.05 20.17
N ILE A 155 -4.85 5.93 19.03
CA ILE A 155 -5.52 7.03 18.33
C ILE A 155 -7.02 6.77 18.14
N THR A 156 -7.60 5.80 18.85
CA THR A 156 -9.02 5.40 18.73
C THR A 156 -9.97 6.60 18.78
N ASN A 157 -9.76 7.53 19.72
CA ASN A 157 -10.65 8.69 19.92
C ASN A 157 -10.69 9.66 18.74
N VAL A 158 -9.67 9.68 17.88
CA VAL A 158 -9.65 10.51 16.66
C VAL A 158 -10.02 9.71 15.41
N ALA A 159 -9.75 8.40 15.40
CA ALA A 159 -9.95 7.54 14.24
C ALA A 159 -11.35 6.92 14.16
N LYS A 160 -12.00 6.65 15.29
CA LYS A 160 -13.20 5.82 15.39
C LYS A 160 -14.36 6.55 16.05
N ASP A 161 -15.55 6.40 15.46
CA ASP A 161 -16.78 6.79 16.13
C ASP A 161 -17.07 5.84 17.31
N PRO A 162 -17.38 6.33 18.52
CA PRO A 162 -17.75 5.47 19.66
C PRO A 162 -19.00 4.62 19.42
N GLN A 163 -19.83 4.95 18.42
CA GLN A 163 -20.98 4.14 18.04
C GLN A 163 -20.58 2.88 17.25
N TRP A 164 -19.43 2.88 16.59
CA TRP A 164 -18.98 1.75 15.78
C TRP A 164 -18.50 0.60 16.67
N GLY A 165 -18.90 -0.62 16.31
CA GLY A 165 -18.46 -1.85 16.98
C GLY A 165 -17.43 -2.65 16.18
N TRP A 166 -16.95 -2.09 15.07
CA TRP A 166 -15.84 -2.61 14.29
C TRP A 166 -15.05 -1.46 13.66
N TYR A 167 -13.74 -1.61 13.64
CA TYR A 167 -12.82 -0.77 12.91
C TYR A 167 -11.57 -1.55 12.48
N ALA A 168 -11.11 -1.34 11.25
CA ALA A 168 -9.86 -1.90 10.75
C ALA A 168 -9.10 -0.86 9.91
N THR A 169 -7.78 -0.83 10.04
CA THR A 169 -6.87 0.01 9.24
C THR A 169 -6.40 -0.74 8.00
N GLY A 170 -6.49 -0.15 6.82
CA GLY A 170 -6.25 -0.84 5.55
C GLY A 170 -7.15 -2.08 5.40
N PRO A 171 -6.60 -3.30 5.26
CA PRO A 171 -5.16 -3.60 5.19
C PRO A 171 -4.59 -3.34 3.79
N GLY A 172 -3.27 -3.17 3.71
CA GLY A 172 -2.54 -2.75 2.51
C GLY A 172 -1.63 -1.57 2.83
N HIS A 173 -1.51 -0.59 1.95
CA HIS A 173 -0.68 0.60 2.19
C HIS A 173 -1.48 1.91 2.20
N GLY A 174 -0.91 2.93 2.85
CA GLY A 174 -1.30 4.32 2.72
C GLY A 174 -0.46 5.07 1.69
N ILE A 175 -0.86 6.29 1.36
CA ILE A 175 -0.17 7.16 0.39
C ILE A 175 0.19 8.51 1.02
N GLN A 176 1.23 9.15 0.48
CA GLN A 176 1.47 10.58 0.70
C GLN A 176 1.08 11.32 -0.57
N LEU A 177 0.27 12.36 -0.43
CA LEU A 177 -0.22 13.15 -1.56
C LEU A 177 0.91 14.01 -2.14
N GLU A 178 1.02 14.05 -3.46
CA GLU A 178 2.11 14.75 -4.14
C GLU A 178 1.64 16.05 -4.80
N ARG A 179 0.33 16.32 -4.80
CA ARG A 179 -0.27 17.36 -5.65
C ARG A 179 -1.39 18.11 -4.94
N GLY A 180 -1.74 19.25 -5.55
CA GLY A 180 -2.85 20.09 -5.10
C GLY A 180 -2.62 20.73 -3.72
N ALA A 181 -3.70 21.18 -3.12
CA ALA A 181 -3.69 21.92 -1.85
C ALA A 181 -3.29 21.08 -0.63
N HIS A 182 -3.28 19.75 -0.77
CA HIS A 182 -2.98 18.80 0.31
C HIS A 182 -1.67 18.04 0.07
N LYS A 183 -0.79 18.54 -0.79
CA LYS A 183 0.55 17.95 -1.00
C LYS A 183 1.28 17.79 0.34
N GLY A 184 1.86 16.62 0.57
CA GLY A 184 2.55 16.24 1.81
C GLY A 184 1.66 15.49 2.81
N ARG A 185 0.33 15.58 2.68
CA ARG A 185 -0.62 14.85 3.53
C ARG A 185 -0.40 13.35 3.43
N LEU A 186 -0.31 12.69 4.58
CA LEU A 186 -0.36 11.24 4.70
C LEU A 186 -1.82 10.78 4.74
N VAL A 187 -2.17 9.73 4.01
CA VAL A 187 -3.53 9.17 3.95
C VAL A 187 -3.45 7.66 4.14
N MET A 188 -4.15 7.14 5.15
CA MET A 188 -4.27 5.71 5.42
C MET A 188 -5.73 5.27 5.26
N PRO A 189 -6.04 4.33 4.36
CA PRO A 189 -7.35 3.72 4.21
C PRO A 189 -7.81 3.01 5.49
N CYS A 190 -9.12 2.97 5.76
CA CYS A 190 -9.71 2.21 6.85
C CYS A 190 -11.13 1.74 6.50
N ASP A 191 -11.68 0.82 7.29
CA ASP A 191 -13.09 0.45 7.26
C ASP A 191 -13.72 0.41 8.64
N CYS A 192 -15.04 0.55 8.69
CA CYS A 192 -15.80 0.53 9.92
C CYS A 192 -17.18 -0.10 9.76
N GLY A 193 -17.75 -0.50 10.88
CA GLY A 193 -19.11 -1.04 10.94
C GLY A 193 -19.85 -0.66 12.22
N ASP A 194 -21.05 -0.12 12.06
CA ASP A 194 -21.97 0.11 13.17
C ASP A 194 -22.68 -1.18 13.58
N ARG A 195 -21.95 -2.04 14.31
CA ARG A 195 -22.47 -3.34 14.78
C ARG A 195 -23.62 -3.21 15.79
N LYS A 196 -23.87 -2.02 16.35
CA LYS A 196 -25.06 -1.76 17.17
C LYS A 196 -26.35 -1.75 16.33
N LYS A 197 -26.26 -1.38 15.05
CA LYS A 197 -27.41 -1.39 14.13
C LYS A 197 -27.69 -2.75 13.51
N SER A 198 -26.65 -3.48 13.11
CA SER A 198 -26.78 -4.80 12.47
C SER A 198 -25.42 -5.49 12.41
N ASN A 199 -25.41 -6.83 12.41
CA ASN A 199 -24.20 -7.62 12.18
C ASN A 199 -23.95 -7.90 10.68
N LYS A 200 -24.81 -7.40 9.79
CA LYS A 200 -24.70 -7.66 8.35
C LYS A 200 -23.87 -6.57 7.67
N TRP A 201 -22.68 -6.93 7.20
CA TRP A 201 -21.76 -6.04 6.48
C TRP A 201 -22.40 -5.33 5.29
N ASN A 202 -23.30 -6.00 4.57
CA ASN A 202 -24.02 -5.41 3.46
C ASN A 202 -25.00 -4.29 3.88
N GLN A 203 -25.19 -4.00 5.16
CA GLN A 203 -26.02 -2.91 5.69
C GLN A 203 -25.16 -1.86 6.39
N ILE A 204 -24.20 -2.29 7.22
CA ILE A 204 -23.48 -1.38 8.12
C ILE A 204 -22.06 -1.03 7.68
N GLY A 205 -21.49 -1.79 6.75
CA GLY A 205 -20.10 -1.59 6.31
C GLY A 205 -19.89 -0.27 5.59
N ARG A 206 -18.77 0.39 5.89
CA ARG A 206 -18.33 1.65 5.28
C ARG A 206 -16.81 1.65 5.15
N SER A 207 -16.30 2.37 4.17
CA SER A 207 -14.89 2.72 4.05
C SER A 207 -14.68 4.16 4.47
N LEU A 208 -13.44 4.50 4.81
CA LEU A 208 -13.00 5.86 5.10
C LEU A 208 -11.48 5.93 4.97
N VAL A 209 -10.91 7.08 5.33
CA VAL A 209 -9.48 7.24 5.54
C VAL A 209 -9.24 7.98 6.86
N ILE A 210 -8.07 7.78 7.44
CA ILE A 210 -7.44 8.75 8.34
C ILE A 210 -6.32 9.47 7.61
N TYR A 211 -5.99 10.69 8.03
CA TYR A 211 -4.96 11.50 7.40
C TYR A 211 -4.22 12.38 8.40
N SER A 212 -3.01 12.78 8.02
CA SER A 212 -2.14 13.69 8.76
C SER A 212 -1.54 14.74 7.84
N ASP A 213 -1.56 16.00 8.28
CA ASP A 213 -0.99 17.16 7.57
C ASP A 213 0.32 17.66 8.20
N ASP A 214 0.81 17.00 9.24
CA ASP A 214 1.93 17.45 10.08
C ASP A 214 2.99 16.35 10.27
N HIS A 215 3.21 15.56 9.22
CA HIS A 215 4.19 14.47 9.19
C HIS A 215 3.94 13.38 10.25
N GLY A 216 2.66 13.06 10.48
CA GLY A 216 2.21 11.97 11.36
C GLY A 216 2.12 12.34 12.84
N LYS A 217 2.36 13.60 13.22
CA LYS A 217 2.25 14.06 14.62
C LYS A 217 0.82 14.05 15.13
N THR A 218 -0.14 14.45 14.29
CA THR A 218 -1.57 14.36 14.58
C THR A 218 -2.34 13.74 13.43
N TRP A 219 -3.42 13.05 13.78
CA TRP A 219 -4.27 12.33 12.83
C TRP A 219 -5.71 12.79 12.92
N ARG A 220 -6.39 12.79 11.79
CA ARG A 220 -7.80 13.14 11.64
C ARG A 220 -8.50 12.10 10.80
N ARG A 221 -9.81 11.98 10.99
CA ARG A 221 -10.66 11.05 10.25
C ARG A 221 -11.42 11.78 9.15
N GLY A 222 -11.46 11.22 7.94
CA GLY A 222 -12.38 11.63 6.89
C GLY A 222 -13.82 11.22 7.19
N GLN A 223 -14.77 11.64 6.36
CA GLN A 223 -16.12 11.11 6.41
C GLN A 223 -16.18 9.69 5.84
N ILE A 224 -17.20 8.93 6.26
CA ILE A 224 -17.48 7.59 5.75
C ILE A 224 -18.08 7.64 4.33
N THR A 225 -17.84 6.59 3.56
CA THR A 225 -18.46 6.38 2.24
C THR A 225 -19.94 5.98 2.37
N GLY A 226 -20.57 5.63 1.24
CA GLY A 226 -21.86 4.91 1.23
C GLY A 226 -21.76 3.50 1.82
N GLU A 227 -22.93 2.86 1.99
CA GLU A 227 -23.06 1.55 2.63
C GLU A 227 -22.46 0.38 1.85
N ALA A 228 -22.37 -0.76 2.55
CA ALA A 228 -21.94 -2.05 2.04
C ALA A 228 -20.50 -2.10 1.54
N MET A 229 -19.70 -1.09 1.90
CA MET A 229 -18.26 -1.05 1.67
C MET A 229 -17.51 -1.67 2.85
N ASN A 230 -16.21 -1.88 2.71
CA ASN A 230 -15.34 -2.50 3.72
C ASN A 230 -13.87 -2.14 3.41
N GLU A 231 -12.93 -3.09 3.48
CA GLU A 231 -11.49 -2.87 3.22
C GLU A 231 -11.24 -2.09 1.92
N CYS A 232 -10.35 -1.11 1.98
CA CYS A 232 -10.12 -0.21 0.87
C CYS A 232 -8.65 0.23 0.74
N GLU A 233 -8.30 0.72 -0.45
CA GLU A 233 -7.01 1.37 -0.73
C GLU A 233 -7.20 2.63 -1.58
N ALA A 234 -6.29 3.59 -1.45
CA ALA A 234 -6.38 4.90 -2.09
C ALA A 234 -5.25 5.13 -3.09
N VAL A 235 -5.55 5.79 -4.21
CA VAL A 235 -4.56 6.30 -5.16
C VAL A 235 -4.84 7.76 -5.50
N GLU A 236 -3.79 8.57 -5.57
CA GLU A 236 -3.89 9.97 -6.04
C GLU A 236 -3.95 10.00 -7.57
N LEU A 237 -4.98 10.67 -8.10
CA LEU A 237 -5.22 10.89 -9.53
C LEU A 237 -4.37 12.05 -10.07
N ALA A 238 -4.15 12.12 -11.39
CA ALA A 238 -3.34 13.20 -11.99
C ALA A 238 -3.86 14.62 -11.68
N ASN A 239 -5.16 14.77 -11.42
CA ASN A 239 -5.77 16.05 -11.04
C ASN A 239 -5.74 16.35 -9.53
N GLY A 240 -5.09 15.51 -8.72
CA GLY A 240 -5.01 15.65 -7.26
C GLY A 240 -6.24 15.14 -6.49
N ALA A 241 -7.27 14.63 -7.18
CA ALA A 241 -8.35 13.91 -6.51
C ALA A 241 -7.86 12.53 -6.02
N LEU A 242 -8.54 11.95 -5.04
CA LEU A 242 -8.27 10.59 -4.58
C LEU A 242 -9.33 9.64 -5.12
N LEU A 243 -8.89 8.48 -5.60
CA LEU A 243 -9.76 7.36 -5.92
C LEU A 243 -9.60 6.29 -4.85
N LEU A 244 -10.70 5.94 -4.20
CA LEU A 244 -10.76 4.88 -3.20
C LEU A 244 -11.32 3.61 -3.84
N SER A 245 -10.51 2.55 -3.85
CA SER A 245 -10.86 1.21 -4.29
C SER A 245 -11.38 0.40 -3.11
N MET A 246 -12.63 -0.06 -3.13
CA MET A 246 -13.31 -0.64 -1.97
C MET A 246 -13.87 -2.03 -2.23
N ARG A 247 -13.61 -2.93 -1.28
CA ARG A 247 -14.32 -4.19 -1.13
C ARG A 247 -15.77 -3.85 -0.82
N ASN A 248 -16.70 -4.59 -1.40
CA ASN A 248 -18.10 -4.34 -1.13
C ASN A 248 -18.95 -5.62 -1.19
N TYR A 249 -20.13 -5.54 -0.57
CA TYR A 249 -21.03 -6.67 -0.34
C TYR A 249 -22.32 -6.63 -1.19
N ARG A 250 -22.47 -5.62 -2.05
CA ARG A 250 -23.65 -5.45 -2.94
C ARG A 250 -23.28 -5.42 -4.43
N GLY A 251 -22.00 -5.53 -4.76
CA GLY A 251 -21.44 -5.23 -6.08
C GLY A 251 -21.59 -6.34 -7.10
N LYS A 252 -22.00 -7.54 -6.67
CA LYS A 252 -22.07 -8.75 -7.53
C LYS A 252 -20.71 -9.03 -8.17
N ASP A 253 -19.74 -9.32 -7.34
CA ASP A 253 -18.34 -9.60 -7.70
C ASP A 253 -17.58 -8.48 -8.43
N ARG A 254 -17.99 -7.22 -8.26
CA ARG A 254 -17.31 -6.04 -8.82
C ARG A 254 -16.71 -5.20 -7.72
N ARG A 255 -15.52 -4.64 -7.95
CA ARG A 255 -14.90 -3.67 -7.05
C ARG A 255 -15.71 -2.37 -7.09
N ALA A 256 -15.83 -1.68 -5.96
CA ALA A 256 -16.47 -0.37 -5.90
C ALA A 256 -15.40 0.73 -5.86
N PHE A 257 -15.68 1.86 -6.50
CA PHE A 257 -14.85 3.05 -6.48
C PHE A 257 -15.61 4.26 -5.94
N SER A 258 -14.91 5.15 -5.24
CA SER A 258 -15.42 6.46 -4.83
C SER A 258 -14.32 7.51 -4.97
N VAL A 259 -14.71 8.76 -5.21
CA VAL A 259 -13.77 9.86 -5.46
C VAL A 259 -13.90 10.91 -4.37
N SER A 260 -12.76 11.35 -3.85
CA SER A 260 -12.62 12.54 -3.00
C SER A 260 -11.91 13.65 -3.78
N ARG A 261 -12.39 14.89 -3.63
CA ARG A 261 -11.78 16.09 -4.23
C ARG A 261 -11.19 17.06 -3.20
N ASP A 262 -11.18 16.67 -1.93
CA ASP A 262 -10.81 17.49 -0.77
C ASP A 262 -9.78 16.78 0.13
N GLY A 263 -8.94 15.95 -0.49
CA GLY A 263 -7.84 15.26 0.18
C GLY A 263 -8.29 14.17 1.15
N GLY A 264 -9.40 13.47 0.85
CA GLY A 264 -9.93 12.35 1.63
C GLY A 264 -10.94 12.75 2.71
N GLN A 265 -11.44 13.99 2.71
CA GLN A 265 -12.39 14.44 3.74
C GLN A 265 -13.82 14.01 3.41
N THR A 266 -14.25 14.10 2.16
CA THR A 266 -15.56 13.63 1.70
C THR A 266 -15.45 12.76 0.46
N TRP A 267 -16.47 11.92 0.24
CA TRP A 267 -16.48 10.88 -0.78
C TRP A 267 -17.75 10.93 -1.60
N SER A 268 -17.63 10.72 -2.92
CA SER A 268 -18.79 10.50 -3.78
C SER A 268 -19.51 9.19 -3.44
N SER A 269 -20.73 9.02 -3.95
CA SER A 269 -21.41 7.72 -3.91
C SER A 269 -20.54 6.62 -4.52
N PRO A 270 -20.42 5.43 -3.88
CA PRO A 270 -19.68 4.31 -4.46
C PRO A 270 -20.30 3.81 -5.77
N VAL A 271 -19.44 3.49 -6.74
CA VAL A 271 -19.83 2.96 -8.05
C VAL A 271 -19.10 1.65 -8.31
N ASN A 272 -19.83 0.59 -8.65
CA ASN A 272 -19.23 -0.69 -9.04
C ASN A 272 -18.60 -0.60 -10.42
N HIS A 273 -17.44 -1.24 -10.60
CA HIS A 273 -16.70 -1.21 -11.86
C HIS A 273 -16.75 -2.55 -12.59
N ASP A 274 -17.29 -2.56 -13.81
CA ASP A 274 -17.59 -3.80 -14.54
C ASP A 274 -16.34 -4.58 -14.97
N GLN A 275 -15.20 -3.90 -15.19
CA GLN A 275 -13.95 -4.54 -15.59
C GLN A 275 -13.07 -5.01 -14.41
N VAL A 276 -13.44 -4.72 -13.16
CA VAL A 276 -12.61 -5.02 -11.99
C VAL A 276 -13.35 -6.01 -11.09
N TYR A 277 -13.00 -7.29 -11.25
CA TYR A 277 -13.53 -8.37 -10.42
C TYR A 277 -13.12 -8.22 -8.95
N CYS A 278 -14.04 -8.54 -8.04
CA CYS A 278 -13.83 -8.51 -6.59
C CYS A 278 -14.79 -9.49 -5.89
N PRO A 279 -14.35 -10.70 -5.48
CA PRO A 279 -15.18 -11.72 -4.84
C PRO A 279 -15.40 -11.43 -3.35
N THR A 280 -15.67 -10.17 -2.99
CA THR A 280 -15.65 -9.68 -1.60
C THR A 280 -14.30 -9.97 -0.90
N CYS A 281 -13.22 -9.39 -1.44
CA CYS A 281 -11.84 -9.54 -0.96
C CYS A 281 -11.12 -8.18 -0.95
N GLN A 282 -10.11 -8.01 -0.09
CA GLN A 282 -9.12 -6.93 -0.22
C GLN A 282 -8.41 -7.03 -1.60
N SER A 283 -7.94 -5.87 -2.06
CA SER A 283 -7.18 -5.70 -3.30
C SER A 283 -6.30 -4.46 -3.14
N SER A 284 -5.25 -4.36 -3.93
CA SER A 284 -4.38 -3.18 -3.93
C SER A 284 -4.52 -2.30 -5.16
N ILE A 285 -4.27 -1.00 -5.00
CA ILE A 285 -4.22 -0.01 -6.08
C ILE A 285 -3.06 0.96 -5.86
N VAL A 286 -2.21 1.16 -6.88
CA VAL A 286 -1.03 2.03 -6.76
C VAL A 286 -0.78 2.83 -8.05
N ARG A 287 -0.24 4.03 -7.89
CA ARG A 287 0.28 4.84 -9.01
C ARG A 287 1.61 4.27 -9.47
N TYR A 288 1.70 3.82 -10.73
CA TYR A 288 2.99 3.43 -11.33
C TYR A 288 3.72 4.63 -11.91
N SER A 289 3.03 5.43 -12.72
CA SER A 289 3.62 6.63 -13.31
C SER A 289 2.54 7.64 -13.70
N LEU A 290 2.94 8.91 -13.73
CA LEU A 290 2.17 9.97 -14.42
C LEU A 290 2.81 10.37 -15.74
N ARG A 291 4.14 10.35 -15.78
CA ARG A 291 4.96 10.66 -16.95
C ARG A 291 6.03 9.57 -17.14
N PRO A 292 6.41 9.25 -18.38
CA PRO A 292 5.86 9.78 -19.64
C PRO A 292 4.45 9.25 -19.96
N ARG A 293 3.95 8.25 -19.22
CA ARG A 293 2.60 7.69 -19.38
C ARG A 293 1.88 7.67 -18.04
N ASN A 294 0.57 7.91 -18.09
CA ASN A 294 -0.33 7.75 -16.97
C ASN A 294 -0.64 6.27 -16.77
N ILE A 295 -0.26 5.68 -15.63
CA ILE A 295 -0.48 4.27 -15.32
C ILE A 295 -0.89 4.12 -13.86
N ILE A 296 -2.07 3.52 -13.63
CA ILE A 296 -2.49 2.98 -12.33
C ILE A 296 -2.47 1.46 -12.43
N LEU A 297 -1.97 0.80 -11.39
CA LEU A 297 -1.96 -0.65 -11.26
C LEU A 297 -2.97 -1.08 -10.20
N TYR A 298 -3.53 -2.27 -10.39
CA TYR A 298 -4.42 -2.93 -9.44
C TYR A 298 -4.05 -4.40 -9.32
N SER A 299 -4.14 -4.97 -8.12
CA SER A 299 -4.03 -6.41 -7.89
C SER A 299 -5.18 -6.94 -7.04
N GLY A 300 -5.68 -8.11 -7.41
CA GLY A 300 -6.65 -8.86 -6.63
C GLY A 300 -7.06 -10.16 -7.33
N PRO A 301 -7.90 -11.00 -6.70
CA PRO A 301 -8.42 -12.20 -7.35
C PRO A 301 -9.06 -11.85 -8.70
N GLY A 302 -8.81 -12.67 -9.72
CA GLY A 302 -9.32 -12.48 -11.08
C GLY A 302 -10.20 -13.61 -11.60
N GLY A 303 -10.36 -14.68 -10.82
CA GLY A 303 -11.26 -15.80 -11.13
C GLY A 303 -12.40 -15.92 -10.10
N PRO A 304 -13.36 -16.84 -10.29
CA PRO A 304 -14.48 -17.03 -9.37
C PRO A 304 -13.99 -17.34 -7.95
N GLY A 305 -14.31 -16.48 -6.99
CA GLY A 305 -13.79 -16.58 -5.63
C GLY A 305 -12.34 -16.12 -5.49
N ARG A 306 -11.65 -16.60 -4.46
CA ARG A 306 -10.27 -16.17 -4.13
C ARG A 306 -9.23 -17.03 -4.85
N ILE A 307 -9.17 -16.89 -6.17
CA ILE A 307 -8.22 -17.57 -7.06
C ILE A 307 -7.72 -16.62 -8.16
N ASN A 308 -6.67 -17.04 -8.86
CA ASN A 308 -6.17 -16.39 -10.07
C ASN A 308 -5.81 -14.90 -9.86
N LEU A 309 -4.88 -14.63 -8.94
CA LEU A 309 -4.39 -13.28 -8.65
C LEU A 309 -3.97 -12.60 -9.96
N THR A 310 -4.63 -11.50 -10.27
CA THR A 310 -4.49 -10.81 -11.55
C THR A 310 -4.03 -9.39 -11.33
N ILE A 311 -3.01 -8.99 -12.10
CA ILE A 311 -2.52 -7.62 -12.16
C ILE A 311 -3.22 -6.92 -13.33
N ARG A 312 -3.75 -5.73 -13.08
CA ARG A 312 -4.41 -4.89 -14.08
C ARG A 312 -3.68 -3.57 -14.22
N ALA A 313 -3.73 -2.98 -15.41
CA ALA A 313 -3.26 -1.63 -15.65
C ALA A 313 -4.33 -0.77 -16.33
N SER A 314 -4.49 0.44 -15.82
CA SER A 314 -5.31 1.51 -16.40
C SER A 314 -4.41 2.63 -16.89
N TYR A 315 -4.77 3.21 -18.04
CA TYR A 315 -4.08 4.34 -18.66
C TYR A 315 -4.87 5.66 -18.57
N ASP A 316 -6.04 5.64 -17.94
CA ASP A 316 -7.05 6.68 -17.99
C ASP A 316 -7.69 6.94 -16.61
N GLU A 317 -6.85 6.97 -15.57
CA GLU A 317 -7.25 7.26 -14.18
C GLU A 317 -8.26 6.26 -13.60
N GLY A 318 -8.15 4.98 -13.98
CA GLY A 318 -8.98 3.89 -13.46
C GLY A 318 -10.35 3.76 -14.14
N ARG A 319 -10.60 4.47 -15.25
CA ARG A 319 -11.86 4.41 -16.00
C ARG A 319 -11.98 3.13 -16.83
N THR A 320 -10.87 2.66 -17.39
CA THR A 320 -10.78 1.40 -18.11
C THR A 320 -9.52 0.62 -17.71
N TRP A 321 -9.60 -0.71 -17.83
CA TRP A 321 -8.54 -1.65 -17.46
C TRP A 321 -8.23 -2.60 -18.63
N PRO A 322 -7.65 -2.09 -19.73
CA PRO A 322 -7.43 -2.86 -20.95
C PRO A 322 -6.33 -3.93 -20.83
N VAL A 323 -5.53 -3.89 -19.77
CA VAL A 323 -4.50 -4.88 -19.48
C VAL A 323 -4.90 -5.65 -18.23
N ALA A 324 -4.87 -6.98 -18.33
CA ALA A 324 -5.07 -7.90 -17.22
C ALA A 324 -4.22 -9.15 -17.45
N LYS A 325 -3.39 -9.52 -16.49
CA LYS A 325 -2.52 -10.70 -16.57
C LYS A 325 -2.46 -11.43 -15.24
N ALA A 326 -2.63 -12.75 -15.28
CA ALA A 326 -2.51 -13.58 -14.10
C ALA A 326 -1.06 -13.60 -13.61
N LEU A 327 -0.85 -13.29 -12.33
CA LEU A 327 0.42 -13.41 -11.64
C LEU A 327 0.53 -14.76 -10.92
N HIS A 328 -0.60 -15.28 -10.40
CA HIS A 328 -0.67 -16.59 -9.76
C HIS A 328 -2.01 -17.25 -10.09
N ALA A 329 -1.99 -18.37 -10.81
CA ALA A 329 -3.22 -19.04 -11.28
C ALA A 329 -3.99 -19.75 -10.14
N GLY A 330 -3.29 -20.18 -9.08
CA GLY A 330 -3.87 -20.96 -7.99
C GLY A 330 -4.71 -20.14 -7.00
N PRO A 331 -5.08 -20.73 -5.84
CA PRO A 331 -5.70 -20.02 -4.73
C PRO A 331 -4.90 -18.79 -4.33
N SER A 332 -5.57 -17.64 -4.27
CA SER A 332 -4.96 -16.37 -3.92
C SER A 332 -5.99 -15.36 -3.42
N ALA A 333 -5.63 -14.60 -2.38
CA ALA A 333 -6.55 -13.70 -1.72
C ALA A 333 -5.98 -12.28 -1.61
N TYR A 334 -5.55 -11.85 -0.42
CA TYR A 334 -5.14 -10.47 -0.19
C TYR A 334 -3.81 -10.21 -0.90
N SER A 335 -3.61 -8.98 -1.34
CA SER A 335 -2.40 -8.58 -2.07
C SER A 335 -2.11 -7.11 -1.86
N ASP A 336 -0.83 -6.74 -1.91
CA ASP A 336 -0.38 -5.36 -1.84
C ASP A 336 0.72 -5.05 -2.85
N LEU A 337 0.56 -3.95 -3.59
CA LEU A 337 1.46 -3.53 -4.66
C LEU A 337 2.38 -2.39 -4.22
N ALA A 338 3.61 -2.41 -4.70
CA ALA A 338 4.48 -1.25 -4.70
C ALA A 338 5.31 -1.17 -6.00
N VAL A 339 6.00 -0.05 -6.19
CA VAL A 339 6.83 0.21 -7.37
C VAL A 339 8.23 0.60 -6.92
N LEU A 340 9.22 -0.12 -7.43
CA LEU A 340 10.63 0.13 -7.15
C LEU A 340 11.14 1.32 -7.99
N ALA A 341 12.19 1.98 -7.52
CA ALA A 341 12.80 3.12 -8.21
C ALA A 341 13.30 2.79 -9.64
N ASN A 342 13.64 1.53 -9.89
CA ASN A 342 14.05 1.06 -11.21
C ASN A 342 12.86 0.76 -12.16
N GLY A 343 11.63 0.99 -11.72
CA GLY A 343 10.40 0.75 -12.49
C GLY A 343 9.91 -0.70 -12.48
N ASP A 344 10.51 -1.59 -11.68
CA ASP A 344 9.93 -2.90 -11.42
C ASP A 344 8.70 -2.78 -10.52
N ILE A 345 7.72 -3.63 -10.78
CA ILE A 345 6.50 -3.76 -9.99
C ILE A 345 6.73 -4.92 -9.01
N VAL A 346 6.31 -4.71 -7.77
CA VAL A 346 6.36 -5.73 -6.73
C VAL A 346 4.97 -5.97 -6.15
N CYS A 347 4.67 -7.21 -5.80
CA CYS A 347 3.39 -7.62 -5.25
C CYS A 347 3.64 -8.60 -4.09
N LEU A 348 3.15 -8.29 -2.90
CA LEU A 348 3.11 -9.19 -1.76
C LEU A 348 1.70 -9.75 -1.65
N TYR A 349 1.51 -11.07 -1.68
CA TYR A 349 0.17 -11.65 -1.74
C TYR A 349 0.05 -12.98 -1.00
N GLU A 350 -1.17 -13.27 -0.55
CA GLU A 350 -1.55 -14.57 -0.04
C GLU A 350 -1.77 -15.54 -1.20
N GLY A 351 -1.09 -16.68 -1.17
CA GLY A 351 -1.17 -17.67 -2.23
C GLY A 351 -0.79 -19.09 -1.78
N GLY A 352 -1.13 -20.05 -2.62
CA GLY A 352 -0.75 -21.44 -2.45
C GLY A 352 -1.18 -22.30 -3.62
N GLU A 353 -0.97 -23.61 -3.48
CA GLU A 353 -1.40 -24.63 -4.44
C GLU A 353 -2.82 -25.12 -4.14
N LYS A 354 -3.13 -25.40 -2.86
CA LYS A 354 -4.44 -25.94 -2.44
C LYS A 354 -5.30 -24.89 -1.74
N GLN A 355 -4.69 -23.99 -0.97
CA GLN A 355 -5.37 -22.87 -0.32
C GLN A 355 -4.50 -21.60 -0.32
N TYR A 356 -5.16 -20.43 -0.31
CA TYR A 356 -4.46 -19.13 -0.34
C TYR A 356 -3.70 -18.81 0.96
N ARG A 357 -3.93 -19.56 2.05
CA ARG A 357 -3.26 -19.35 3.35
C ARG A 357 -1.96 -20.14 3.52
N GLU A 358 -1.48 -20.84 2.50
CA GLU A 358 -0.23 -21.59 2.59
C GLU A 358 0.98 -20.67 2.73
N THR A 359 0.99 -19.56 2.00
CA THR A 359 2.11 -18.63 1.97
C THR A 359 1.66 -17.18 1.83
N ILE A 360 2.50 -16.27 2.32
CA ILE A 360 2.59 -14.93 1.77
C ILE A 360 3.82 -14.91 0.86
N THR A 361 3.59 -14.68 -0.42
CA THR A 361 4.59 -14.70 -1.49
C THR A 361 4.83 -13.28 -1.99
N PHE A 362 6.10 -12.94 -2.18
CA PHE A 362 6.53 -11.75 -2.90
C PHE A 362 6.79 -12.10 -4.36
N ALA A 363 6.31 -11.26 -5.27
CA ALA A 363 6.63 -11.35 -6.68
C ALA A 363 7.19 -10.03 -7.20
N ARG A 364 8.19 -10.12 -8.10
CA ARG A 364 8.79 -8.99 -8.80
C ARG A 364 8.72 -9.21 -10.31
N PHE A 365 8.22 -8.22 -11.03
CA PHE A 365 8.04 -8.30 -12.48
C PHE A 365 8.09 -6.91 -13.11
N SER A 366 8.24 -6.87 -14.44
CA SER A 366 8.31 -5.62 -15.20
C SER A 366 6.96 -5.18 -15.74
N LEU A 367 6.82 -3.88 -16.00
CA LEU A 367 5.71 -3.36 -16.81
C LEU A 367 5.70 -4.01 -18.20
N ARG A 368 6.87 -4.33 -18.76
CA ARG A 368 6.98 -5.06 -20.04
C ARG A 368 6.33 -6.43 -19.96
N TRP A 369 6.56 -7.20 -18.89
CA TRP A 369 5.89 -8.49 -18.71
C TRP A 369 4.36 -8.34 -18.64
N LEU A 370 3.88 -7.33 -17.93
CA LEU A 370 2.45 -7.07 -17.73
C LEU A 370 1.76 -6.67 -19.05
N THR A 371 2.42 -5.88 -19.88
CA THR A 371 1.82 -5.25 -21.08
C THR A 371 2.12 -5.98 -22.39
N ARG A 372 3.05 -6.94 -22.39
CA ARG A 372 3.35 -7.75 -23.57
C ARG A 372 2.16 -8.66 -23.89
N LYS A 373 1.62 -8.50 -25.09
CA LYS A 373 0.65 -9.46 -25.67
C LYS A 373 1.36 -10.81 -25.85
N GLU A 374 0.68 -11.88 -25.43
CA GLU A 374 1.15 -13.26 -25.61
C GLU A 374 1.33 -13.62 -27.09
#